data_AF-A0A292RJS6-F1
#
_entry.id   AF-A0A292RJS6-F1
#
_cell.length_a   1.000
_cell.length_b   1.000
_cell.length_c   1.000
_cell.angle_alpha   90.00
_cell.angle_beta   90.00
_cell.angle_gamma   90.00
#
_symmetry.space_group_name_H-M   'P 1'
#
loop_
_entity.id
_entity.type
_entity.pdbx_description
1 polymer ?
#
loop_
_entity_poly.entity_id
_entity_poly.type
_entity_poly.pdbx_seq_one_letter_code
_entity_poly.pdbx_strand_id
1 'polypeptide(L)' 'MKILTASEAAKLLRTDVRTLQKQAQKGNYPANVCGRVGRKYLFDEEALMEFVFSKKVVA' A
#
# COMPACT_ATOMS: atom_id res chain seq x y z
N MET A 1 -7.34 2.00 -12.81
CA MET A 1 -6.00 2.08 -12.20
C MET A 1 -5.71 3.47 -11.68
N LYS A 2 -5.89 3.67 -10.37
CA LYS A 2 -5.56 4.90 -9.67
C LYS A 2 -4.33 4.64 -8.79
N ILE A 3 -3.28 5.42 -9.03
CA ILE A 3 -2.03 5.32 -8.28
C ILE A 3 -2.05 6.33 -7.14
N LEU A 4 -1.84 5.83 -5.93
CA LEU A 4 -1.80 6.59 -4.69
C LEU A 4 -0.37 6.82 -4.25
N THR A 5 -0.11 8.01 -3.72
CA THR A 5 1.08 8.26 -2.90
C THR A 5 0.96 7.54 -1.55
N ALA A 6 2.10 7.34 -0.87
CA ALA A 6 2.10 6.80 0.50
C ALA A 6 1.17 7.58 1.46
N SER A 7 1.03 8.90 1.29
CA SER A 7 0.14 9.72 2.11
C SER A 7 -1.34 9.45 1.83
N GLU A 8 -1.73 9.25 0.58
CA GLU A 8 -3.11 8.93 0.19
C GLU A 8 -3.47 7.50 0.59
N ALA A 9 -2.58 6.54 0.34
CA ALA A 9 -2.74 5.16 0.76
C ALA A 9 -2.86 5.04 2.29
N ALA A 10 -2.09 5.81 3.05
CA ALA A 10 -2.18 5.84 4.50
C ALA A 10 -3.54 6.36 5.00
N LYS A 11 -4.08 7.40 4.36
CA LYS A 11 -5.44 7.90 4.65
C LYS A 11 -6.49 6.85 4.36
N LEU A 12 -6.39 6.17 3.22
CA LEU A 12 -7.31 5.12 2.79
C LEU A 12 -7.33 3.96 3.81
N LEU A 13 -6.16 3.51 4.25
CA LEU A 13 -5.99 2.41 5.18
C LEU A 13 -6.12 2.82 6.66
N ARG A 14 -6.39 4.11 6.94
CA ARG A 14 -6.44 4.69 8.29
C ARG A 14 -5.20 4.32 9.13
N THR A 15 -4.02 4.42 8.50
CA THR A 15 -2.72 4.11 9.12
C THR A 15 -1.77 5.30 9.02
N ASP A 16 -0.63 5.20 9.68
CA ASP A 16 0.42 6.20 9.62
C ASP A 16 1.30 6.05 8.37
N VAL A 17 1.64 7.16 7.73
CA VAL A 17 2.44 7.19 6.50
C VAL A 17 3.80 6.52 6.69
N ARG A 18 4.45 6.74 7.84
CA ARG A 18 5.78 6.17 8.14
C ARG A 18 5.68 4.66 8.36
N THR A 19 4.59 4.19 8.95
CA THR A 19 4.30 2.76 9.07
C THR A 19 4.16 2.11 7.69
N LEU A 20 3.36 2.72 6.81
CA LEU A 20 3.17 2.25 5.44
C LEU A 20 4.49 2.20 4.66
N GLN A 21 5.30 3.26 4.74
CA GLN A 21 6.61 3.33 4.08
C GLN A 21 7.60 2.30 4.62
N LYS A 22 7.61 2.04 5.94
CA LYS A 22 8.46 0.99 6.54
C LYS A 22 8.07 -0.40 6.04
N GLN A 23 6.77 -0.67 5.90
CA GLN A 23 6.29 -1.94 5.36
C GLN A 23 6.68 -2.11 3.89
N ALA A 24 6.53 -1.06 3.08
CA ALA A 24 6.99 -1.06 1.69
C ALA A 24 8.51 -1.27 1.56
N GLN A 25 9.30 -0.60 2.40
CA GLN A 25 10.75 -0.78 2.43
C GLN A 25 11.17 -2.21 2.80
N LYS A 26 10.39 -2.87 3.67
CA LYS A 26 10.63 -4.27 4.06
C LYS A 26 10.19 -5.29 3.01
N GLY A 27 9.55 -4.87 1.91
CA GLY A 27 9.04 -5.77 0.88
C GLY A 27 7.74 -6.47 1.28
N ASN A 28 6.97 -5.92 2.23
CA ASN A 28 5.70 -6.52 2.66
C ASN A 28 4.58 -6.41 1.63
N TYR A 29 4.79 -5.64 0.56
CA TYR A 29 3.82 -5.46 -0.52
C TYR A 29 4.39 -6.09 -1.79
N PRO A 30 3.60 -6.89 -2.54
CA PRO A 30 4.03 -7.43 -3.82
C PRO A 30 4.17 -6.32 -4.86
N ALA A 31 4.93 -6.59 -5.93
CA ALA A 31 5.31 -5.60 -6.93
C ALA A 31 4.12 -4.99 -7.71
N ASN A 32 3.00 -5.71 -7.81
CA ASN A 32 1.76 -5.22 -8.40
C ASN A 32 0.96 -4.29 -7.47
N VAL A 33 1.27 -4.28 -6.16
CA VAL A 33 0.60 -3.45 -5.14
C VAL A 33 1.40 -2.20 -4.83
N CYS A 34 2.72 -2.32 -4.68
CA CYS A 34 3.60 -1.22 -4.33
C CYS A 34 4.85 -1.20 -5.18
N GLY A 35 5.18 0.00 -5.68
CA GLY A 35 6.41 0.28 -6.41
C GLY A 35 7.11 1.52 -5.87
N ARG A 36 8.40 1.64 -6.16
CA ARG A 36 9.20 2.82 -5.83
C ARG A 36 9.55 3.58 -7.10
N VAL A 37 9.18 4.86 -7.15
CA VAL A 37 9.56 5.78 -8.22
C VAL A 37 10.41 6.90 -7.61
N GLY A 38 11.71 6.85 -7.90
CA GLY A 38 12.70 7.72 -7.26
C GLY A 38 12.75 7.54 -5.75
N ARG A 39 12.35 8.58 -4.99
CA ARG A 39 12.30 8.57 -3.51
C ARG A 39 10.90 8.30 -2.96
N LYS A 40 9.89 8.11 -3.81
CA LYS A 40 8.49 7.97 -3.39
C LYS A 40 8.03 6.52 -3.56
N TYR A 41 7.28 6.03 -2.58
CA TYR A 41 6.49 4.81 -2.71
C TYR A 41 5.12 5.17 -3.27
N LEU A 42 4.73 4.43 -4.28
CA LEU A 42 3.44 4.51 -4.95
C LEU A 42 2.70 3.19 -4.77
N PHE A 43 1.39 3.27 -4.66
CA PHE A 43 0.51 2.15 -4.41
C PHE A 43 -0.60 2.12 -5.45
N ASP A 44 -0.90 0.95 -5.98
CA ASP A 44 -2.12 0.78 -6.76
C ASP A 44 -3.31 0.66 -5.80
N GLU A 45 -4.33 1.52 -5.97
CA GLU A 45 -5.48 1.56 -5.06
C GLU A 45 -6.24 0.22 -5.01
N GLU A 46 -6.54 -0.36 -6.17
CA GLU A 46 -7.34 -1.59 -6.27
C GLU A 46 -6.54 -2.77 -5.69
N ALA A 47 -5.29 -2.94 -6.13
CA ALA A 47 -4.45 -4.03 -5.66
C ALA A 47 -4.10 -3.89 -4.16
N LEU A 48 -3.94 -2.65 -3.65
CA LEU A 48 -3.72 -2.41 -2.22
C LEU A 48 -4.93 -2.80 -1.40
N MET A 49 -6.13 -2.42 -1.83
CA MET A 49 -7.38 -2.78 -1.16
C MET A 49 -7.57 -4.31 -1.18
N GLU A 50 -7.40 -4.95 -2.33
CA GLU A 50 -7.46 -6.41 -2.44
C GLU A 50 -6.42 -7.07 -1.53
N PHE A 51 -5.18 -6.61 -1.50
CA PHE A 51 -4.14 -7.20 -0.66
C PHE A 51 -4.43 -7.07 0.84
N VAL A 52 -4.89 -5.89 1.28
CA VAL A 52 -5.17 -5.63 2.70
C VAL A 52 -6.45 -6.32 3.18
N PHE A 53 -7.50 -6.31 2.36
CA PHE A 53 -8.81 -6.84 2.73
C PHE A 53 -9.01 -8.32 2.35
N SER A 54 -8.26 -8.89 1.39
CA SER A 54 -8.32 -10.34 1.09
C SER A 54 -7.86 -11.22 2.25
N LYS A 55 -6.99 -10.73 3.13
CA LYS A 55 -6.59 -11.45 4.35
C LYS A 55 -7.64 -11.41 5.48
N LYS A 56 -8.80 -10.77 5.28
CA LYS A 56 -9.93 -10.76 6.22
C LYS A 56 -11.21 -11.29 5.57
N VAL A 57 -11.19 -12.54 5.16
CA VAL A 57 -12.39 -13.39 5.27
C VAL A 57 -12.02 -14.51 6.25
N VAL A 58 -11.95 -14.15 7.54
CA VAL A 58 -12.11 -15.15 8.59
C VAL A 58 -13.62 -15.34 8.70
N ALA A 59 -14.10 -16.41 8.07
CA ALA A 59 -15.42 -16.97 8.28
C ALA A 59 -15.56 -17.51 9.71
#